data_AF-A0A1I1WFI2-F1
#
_entry.id   AF-A0A1I1WFI2-F1
#
_cell.length_a   1.000
_cell.length_b   1.000
_cell.length_c   1.000
_cell.angle_alpha   90.00
_cell.angle_beta   90.00
_cell.angle_gamma   90.00
#
_symmetry.space_group_name_H-M   'P 1'
#
loop_
_entity.id
_entity.type
_entity.pdbx_description
1 polymer ?
#
loop_
_entity_poly.entity_id
_entity_poly.type
_entity_poly.pdbx_seq_one_letter_code
_entity_poly.pdbx_strand_id
1 'polypeptide(L)'
;MSYEYQLTVTRYYTQRYVMIGVGSSDLDQASSLSEMSIDEITKTLAELNAVISGGLEYLDWGTDLFHVFSEATVSRYGDFDKVERYEVSTIGLRDFLIELKRFKEQCLAGDYYKVLIGEAFAAIKVNPSKYKRWPTSDTHFLITLNNTIFSLILESNDFNLTQNQYVAQLEREF
;
A
#
# COMPACT_ATOMS: atom_id res chain seq x y z
N MET A 1 2.70 11.77 -12.99
CA MET A 1 2.15 10.55 -12.41
C MET A 1 1.17 10.94 -11.32
N SER A 2 -0.04 10.37 -11.35
CA SER A 2 -1.01 10.53 -10.26
C SER A 2 -0.89 9.35 -9.31
N TYR A 3 -0.98 9.59 -8.01
CA TYR A 3 -0.84 8.56 -6.98
C TYR A 3 -2.13 8.41 -6.17
N GLU A 4 -2.48 7.17 -5.88
CA GLU A 4 -3.60 6.81 -5.03
C GLU A 4 -3.09 6.22 -3.72
N TYR A 5 -3.28 6.93 -2.61
CA TYR A 5 -2.82 6.48 -1.30
C TYR A 5 -3.84 5.53 -0.68
N GLN A 6 -3.35 4.46 -0.05
CA GLN A 6 -4.22 3.41 0.47
C GLN A 6 -3.77 2.93 1.86
N LEU A 7 -4.75 2.75 2.76
CA LEU A 7 -4.58 1.99 3.99
C LEU A 7 -5.59 0.85 4.03
N THR A 8 -5.11 -0.38 4.16
CA THR A 8 -5.95 -1.56 4.31
C THR A 8 -5.79 -2.12 5.71
N VAL A 9 -6.91 -2.38 6.38
CA VAL A 9 -6.93 -3.02 7.70
C VAL A 9 -7.57 -4.39 7.59
N THR A 10 -6.77 -5.42 7.75
CA THR A 10 -7.22 -6.81 7.81
C THR A 10 -7.21 -7.30 9.25
N ARG A 11 -7.93 -8.38 9.53
CA ARG A 11 -7.99 -8.97 10.86
C ARG A 11 -7.37 -10.35 10.84
N TYR A 12 -6.47 -10.62 11.78
CA TYR A 12 -5.94 -11.94 12.05
C TYR A 12 -6.18 -12.24 13.52
N TYR A 13 -7.17 -13.10 13.81
CA TYR A 13 -7.65 -13.37 15.17
C TYR A 13 -8.11 -12.12 15.93
N THR A 14 -7.34 -11.66 16.92
CA THR A 14 -7.65 -10.48 17.75
C THR A 14 -6.84 -9.24 17.34
N GLN A 15 -5.80 -9.41 16.54
CA GLN A 15 -4.95 -8.33 16.04
C GLN A 15 -5.39 -7.90 14.65
N ARG A 16 -5.08 -6.64 14.31
CA ARG A 16 -5.44 -6.04 13.03
C ARG A 16 -4.21 -5.55 12.32
N TYR A 17 -3.94 -6.11 11.16
CA TYR A 17 -2.80 -5.72 10.37
C TYR A 17 -3.15 -4.57 9.46
N VAL A 18 -2.28 -3.56 9.47
CA VAL A 18 -2.38 -2.41 8.59
C VAL A 18 -1.40 -2.62 7.46
N MET A 19 -1.86 -2.47 6.21
CA MET A 19 -1.04 -2.36 5.02
C MET A 19 -1.11 -0.92 4.50
N ILE A 20 0.05 -0.31 4.25
CA ILE A 20 0.19 1.04 3.69
C ILE A 20 0.67 0.91 2.25
N GLY A 21 -0.08 1.47 1.31
CA GLY A 21 0.20 1.31 -0.10
C GLY A 21 -0.01 2.57 -0.92
N VAL A 22 0.57 2.55 -2.12
CA VAL A 22 0.38 3.55 -3.17
C VAL A 22 0.03 2.80 -4.45
N GLY A 23 -0.97 3.30 -5.18
CA GLY A 23 -1.31 2.89 -6.53
C GLY A 23 -1.01 4.01 -7.53
N SER A 24 -0.93 3.65 -8.81
CA SER A 24 -0.84 4.61 -9.91
C SER A 24 -1.52 4.00 -11.13
N SER A 25 -2.40 4.77 -11.80
CA SER A 25 -2.99 4.35 -13.08
C SER A 25 -1.97 4.23 -14.20
N ASP A 26 -0.81 4.90 -14.06
CA ASP A 26 0.27 4.88 -15.04
C ASP A 26 1.15 3.61 -14.90
N LEU A 27 1.03 2.87 -13.79
CA LEU A 27 1.81 1.69 -13.46
C LEU A 27 0.88 0.59 -12.96
N ASP A 28 0.30 -0.16 -13.91
CA ASP A 28 -0.62 -1.25 -13.58
C ASP A 28 0.04 -2.25 -12.61
N GLN A 29 -0.69 -2.72 -11.60
CA GLN A 29 -0.21 -3.68 -10.60
C GLN A 29 0.98 -3.25 -9.70
N ALA A 30 1.55 -2.04 -9.87
CA ALA A 30 2.65 -1.58 -9.01
C ALA A 30 2.27 -1.47 -7.53
N SER A 31 0.97 -1.51 -7.21
CA SER A 31 0.49 -1.64 -5.83
C SER A 31 1.03 -2.87 -5.11
N SER A 32 1.41 -3.95 -5.81
CA SER A 32 2.04 -5.14 -5.23
C SER A 32 3.38 -4.84 -4.55
N LEU A 33 4.08 -3.79 -4.99
CA LEU A 33 5.31 -3.30 -4.33
C LEU A 33 5.03 -2.66 -2.96
N SER A 34 3.77 -2.43 -2.59
CA SER A 34 3.39 -1.90 -1.26
C SER A 34 3.76 -2.82 -0.11
N GLU A 35 4.04 -4.10 -0.39
CA GLU A 35 4.53 -5.06 0.60
C GLU A 35 5.97 -4.75 1.05
N MET A 36 6.76 -4.05 0.23
CA MET A 36 8.14 -3.72 0.58
C MET A 36 8.22 -2.85 1.84
N SER A 37 9.14 -3.19 2.73
CA SER A 37 9.52 -2.37 3.88
C SER A 37 10.26 -1.10 3.44
N ILE A 38 10.36 -0.10 4.33
CA ILE A 38 11.11 1.14 4.03
C ILE A 38 12.59 0.83 3.75
N ASP A 39 13.16 -0.15 4.42
CA ASP A 39 14.56 -0.55 4.24
C ASP A 39 14.78 -1.22 2.89
N GLU A 40 13.87 -2.11 2.46
CA GLU A 40 13.91 -2.72 1.12
C GLU A 40 13.76 -1.64 0.05
N ILE A 41 12.77 -0.76 0.16
CA ILE A 41 12.59 0.35 -0.80
C ILE A 41 13.85 1.21 -0.86
N THR A 42 14.49 1.49 0.28
CA THR A 42 15.72 2.29 0.33
C THR A 42 16.88 1.62 -0.40
N LYS A 43 17.08 0.31 -0.19
CA LYS A 43 18.12 -0.47 -0.88
C LYS A 43 17.86 -0.51 -2.39
N THR A 44 16.63 -0.86 -2.78
CA THR A 44 16.22 -0.92 -4.18
C THR A 44 16.38 0.45 -4.86
N LEU A 45 16.02 1.56 -4.21
CA LEU A 45 16.23 2.89 -4.76
C LEU A 45 17.71 3.20 -5.02
N ALA A 46 18.62 2.75 -4.16
CA ALA A 46 20.05 2.95 -4.37
C ALA A 46 20.54 2.19 -5.61
N GLU A 47 20.17 0.92 -5.76
CA GLU A 47 20.54 0.08 -6.89
C GLU A 47 19.88 0.55 -8.19
N LEU A 48 18.59 0.91 -8.15
CA LEU A 48 17.85 1.42 -9.29
C LEU A 48 18.44 2.74 -9.81
N ASN A 49 18.88 3.62 -8.91
CA ASN A 49 19.60 4.83 -9.31
C ASN A 49 20.95 4.52 -9.96
N ALA A 50 21.67 3.49 -9.51
CA ALA A 50 22.90 3.04 -10.14
C ALA A 50 22.64 2.46 -11.54
N VAL A 51 21.53 1.73 -11.76
CA VAL A 51 21.10 1.30 -13.09
C VAL A 51 20.82 2.50 -14.00
N ILE A 52 20.04 3.47 -13.52
CA ILE A 52 19.69 4.68 -14.29
C ILE A 52 20.94 5.50 -14.67
N SER A 53 21.95 5.57 -13.80
CA SER A 53 23.19 6.29 -14.07
C SER A 53 24.23 5.49 -14.87
N GLY A 54 23.94 4.23 -15.23
CA GLY A 54 24.87 3.34 -15.93
C GLY A 54 25.99 2.75 -15.06
N GLY A 55 25.86 2.81 -13.74
CA GLY A 55 26.77 2.15 -12.79
C GLY A 55 26.46 0.66 -12.55
N LEU A 56 25.23 0.23 -12.88
CA LEU A 56 24.81 -1.16 -12.98
C LEU A 56 24.16 -1.38 -14.35
N GLU A 57 24.33 -2.56 -14.94
CA GLU A 57 23.74 -2.89 -16.25
C GLU A 57 22.23 -3.10 -16.13
N TYR A 58 21.81 -3.85 -15.12
CA TYR A 58 20.40 -4.13 -14.81
C TYR A 58 20.20 -4.37 -13.31
N LEU A 59 18.93 -4.43 -12.89
CA LEU A 59 18.52 -4.82 -11.53
C LEU A 59 17.32 -5.77 -11.57
N ASP A 60 17.45 -6.92 -10.93
CA ASP A 60 16.38 -7.86 -10.62
C ASP A 60 15.88 -7.63 -9.19
N TRP A 61 14.59 -7.33 -9.02
CA TRP A 61 14.01 -7.00 -7.72
C TRP A 61 12.50 -7.30 -7.68
N GLY A 62 11.84 -6.93 -6.58
CA GLY A 62 10.41 -7.10 -6.39
C GLY A 62 10.06 -7.62 -5.00
N THR A 63 8.90 -8.27 -4.90
CA THR A 63 8.41 -8.98 -3.70
C THR A 63 8.29 -10.47 -4.02
N ASP A 64 7.85 -11.28 -3.05
CA ASP A 64 7.65 -12.72 -3.26
C ASP A 64 6.66 -13.02 -4.40
N LEU A 65 5.65 -12.16 -4.57
CA LEU A 65 4.57 -12.35 -5.53
C LEU A 65 4.69 -11.51 -6.80
N PHE A 66 5.69 -10.62 -6.87
CA PHE A 66 5.80 -9.62 -7.92
C PHE A 66 7.26 -9.39 -8.30
N HIS A 67 7.60 -9.55 -9.58
CA HIS A 67 8.96 -9.44 -10.06
C HIS A 67 9.14 -8.23 -10.97
N VAL A 68 10.30 -7.57 -10.85
CA VAL A 68 10.71 -6.45 -11.68
C VAL A 68 12.15 -6.65 -12.17
N PHE A 69 12.32 -6.58 -13.48
CA PHE A 69 13.62 -6.45 -14.15
C PHE A 69 13.78 -5.03 -14.64
N SER A 70 14.88 -4.35 -14.32
CA SER A 70 15.09 -2.93 -14.64
C SER A 70 16.38 -2.70 -15.40
N GLU A 71 16.26 -2.08 -16.56
CA GLU A 71 17.38 -1.52 -17.33
C GLU A 71 17.34 0.01 -17.19
N ALA A 72 18.33 0.72 -17.74
CA ALA A 72 18.49 2.18 -17.52
C ALA A 72 17.27 3.02 -17.91
N THR A 73 16.49 2.60 -18.91
CA THR A 73 15.38 3.39 -19.47
C THR A 73 14.01 2.71 -19.36
N VAL A 74 13.99 1.38 -19.40
CA VAL A 74 12.78 0.56 -19.34
C VAL A 74 12.92 -0.49 -18.24
N SER A 75 11.85 -0.67 -17.49
CA SER A 75 11.67 -1.81 -16.59
C SER A 75 10.53 -2.67 -17.09
N ARG A 76 10.65 -3.96 -16.83
CA ARG A 76 9.61 -4.95 -17.09
C ARG A 76 9.18 -5.54 -15.76
N TYR A 77 7.88 -5.74 -15.57
CA TYR A 77 7.38 -6.41 -14.38
C TYR A 77 6.23 -7.36 -14.68
N GLY A 78 6.00 -8.27 -13.73
CA GLY A 78 4.97 -9.29 -13.81
C GLY A 78 4.81 -10.04 -12.50
N ASP A 79 3.99 -11.08 -12.55
CA ASP A 79 3.73 -11.95 -11.41
C ASP A 79 4.97 -12.79 -11.04
N PHE A 80 4.87 -13.53 -9.93
CA PHE A 80 5.91 -14.42 -9.40
C PHE A 80 6.42 -15.52 -10.35
N ASP A 81 5.72 -15.78 -11.46
CA ASP A 81 6.17 -16.70 -12.50
C ASP A 81 7.38 -16.15 -13.28
N LYS A 82 7.78 -14.89 -12.99
CA LYS A 82 8.83 -14.14 -13.68
C LYS A 82 8.59 -14.01 -15.18
N VAL A 83 7.33 -14.18 -15.59
CA VAL A 83 6.89 -13.84 -16.93
C VAL A 83 6.58 -12.36 -16.92
N GLU A 84 7.50 -11.57 -17.44
CA GLU A 84 7.35 -10.13 -17.62
C GLU A 84 6.21 -9.82 -18.60
N ARG A 85 5.32 -8.90 -18.23
CA ARG A 85 4.09 -8.61 -19.01
C ARG A 85 3.92 -7.14 -19.36
N TYR A 86 4.53 -6.25 -18.59
CA TYR A 86 4.37 -4.81 -18.76
C TYR A 86 5.72 -4.12 -18.83
N GLU A 87 5.88 -3.24 -19.83
CA GLU A 87 7.04 -2.36 -19.92
C GLU A 87 6.66 -0.97 -19.42
N VAL A 88 7.48 -0.41 -18.54
CA VAL A 88 7.29 0.92 -17.97
C VAL A 88 8.62 1.67 -17.93
N SER A 89 8.56 2.98 -17.72
CA SER A 89 9.77 3.77 -17.51
C SER A 89 10.43 3.41 -16.17
N THR A 90 11.72 3.09 -16.19
CA THR A 90 12.54 2.87 -14.98
C THR A 90 12.51 4.08 -14.04
N ILE A 91 12.55 5.28 -14.63
CA ILE A 91 12.40 6.55 -13.90
C ILE A 91 11.02 6.63 -13.24
N GLY A 92 9.96 6.20 -13.93
CA GLY A 92 8.61 6.15 -13.39
C GLY A 92 8.49 5.22 -12.17
N LEU A 93 9.10 4.03 -12.21
CA LEU A 93 9.14 3.12 -11.06
C LEU A 93 9.96 3.68 -9.89
N ARG A 94 11.09 4.33 -10.17
CA ARG A 94 11.87 5.03 -9.14
C ARG A 94 11.02 6.10 -8.44
N ASP A 95 10.31 6.92 -9.21
CA ASP A 95 9.48 8.00 -8.66
C ASP A 95 8.30 7.43 -7.86
N PHE A 96 7.71 6.31 -8.31
CA PHE A 96 6.72 5.55 -7.55
C PHE A 96 7.28 5.05 -6.21
N LEU A 97 8.46 4.43 -6.19
CA LEU A 97 9.10 3.96 -4.96
C LEU A 97 9.42 5.10 -3.98
N ILE A 98 9.82 6.27 -4.50
CA ILE A 98 10.02 7.47 -3.69
C ILE A 98 8.70 7.89 -3.02
N GLU A 99 7.60 7.92 -3.76
CA GLU A 99 6.29 8.30 -3.21
C GLU A 99 5.77 7.25 -2.21
N LEU A 100 5.90 5.96 -2.51
CA LEU A 100 5.56 4.86 -1.60
C LEU A 100 6.35 4.97 -0.29
N LYS A 101 7.66 5.19 -0.37
CA LYS A 101 8.51 5.40 0.81
C LYS A 101 8.05 6.60 1.63
N ARG A 102 7.84 7.75 0.98
CA ARG A 102 7.39 8.99 1.66
C ARG A 102 6.08 8.77 2.40
N PHE A 103 5.13 8.09 1.76
CA PHE A 103 3.82 7.83 2.37
C PHE A 103 3.93 6.87 3.56
N LYS A 104 4.72 5.79 3.45
CA LYS A 104 5.03 4.90 4.57
C LYS A 104 5.66 5.66 5.74
N GLU A 105 6.69 6.47 5.49
CA GLU A 105 7.34 7.29 6.52
C GLU A 105 6.36 8.25 7.21
N GLN A 106 5.51 8.94 6.45
CA GLN A 106 4.49 9.83 6.98
C GLN A 106 3.48 9.09 7.87
N CYS A 107 2.99 7.94 7.41
CA CYS A 107 2.04 7.14 8.17
C CYS A 107 2.64 6.64 9.48
N LEU A 108 3.93 6.28 9.51
CA LEU A 108 4.59 5.75 10.70
C LEU A 108 5.00 6.83 11.69
N ALA A 109 5.25 8.05 11.23
CA ALA A 109 5.61 9.18 12.08
C ALA A 109 4.54 9.42 13.15
N GLY A 110 4.89 9.17 14.42
CA GLY A 110 4.00 9.39 15.56
C GLY A 110 2.69 8.59 15.51
N ASP A 111 2.68 7.39 14.90
CA ASP A 111 1.46 6.57 14.74
C ASP A 111 0.34 7.27 13.93
N TYR A 112 0.69 8.17 13.00
CA TYR A 112 -0.30 8.94 12.22
C TYR A 112 -1.32 8.05 11.48
N TYR A 113 -0.92 6.86 11.04
CA TYR A 113 -1.83 5.87 10.45
C TYR A 113 -3.02 5.51 11.37
N LYS A 114 -2.81 5.46 12.70
CA LYS A 114 -3.89 5.17 13.66
C LYS A 114 -4.93 6.28 13.69
N VAL A 115 -4.49 7.54 13.56
CA VAL A 115 -5.39 8.70 13.51
C VAL A 115 -6.29 8.59 12.28
N LEU A 116 -5.69 8.41 11.10
CA LEU A 116 -6.40 8.28 9.82
C LEU A 116 -7.38 7.10 9.81
N ILE A 117 -6.94 5.93 10.26
CA ILE A 117 -7.80 4.74 10.35
C ILE A 117 -8.94 4.95 11.37
N GLY A 118 -8.65 5.62 12.48
CA GLY A 118 -9.67 5.95 13.48
C GLY A 118 -10.77 6.84 12.93
N GLU A 119 -10.43 7.85 12.14
CA GLU A 119 -11.38 8.72 11.44
C GLU A 119 -12.23 7.93 10.43
N ALA A 120 -11.60 7.07 9.63
CA ALA A 120 -12.29 6.19 8.68
C ALA A 120 -13.27 5.24 9.41
N PHE A 121 -12.82 4.59 10.48
CA PHE A 121 -13.65 3.72 11.31
C PHE A 121 -14.84 4.48 11.91
N ALA A 122 -14.63 5.66 12.48
CA ALA A 122 -15.70 6.49 13.05
C ALA A 122 -16.75 6.86 12.00
N ALA A 123 -16.33 7.26 10.79
CA ALA A 123 -17.23 7.58 9.69
C ALA A 123 -18.03 6.35 9.23
N ILE A 124 -17.38 5.19 9.10
CA ILE A 124 -18.04 3.93 8.72
C ILE A 124 -19.05 3.52 9.79
N LYS A 125 -18.69 3.59 11.07
CA LYS A 125 -19.56 3.22 12.18
C LYS A 125 -20.86 4.04 12.25
N VAL A 126 -20.83 5.31 11.87
CA VAL A 126 -22.02 6.18 11.85
C VAL A 126 -23.00 5.79 10.74
N ASN A 127 -22.50 5.35 9.58
CA ASN A 127 -23.37 4.93 8.47
C ASN A 127 -22.77 3.74 7.69
N PRO A 128 -22.83 2.51 8.25
CA PRO A 128 -22.14 1.37 7.66
C PRO A 128 -22.66 1.04 6.26
N SER A 129 -23.97 1.18 6.04
CA SER A 129 -24.63 0.86 4.77
C SER A 129 -24.09 1.65 3.58
N LYS A 130 -23.67 2.90 3.80
CA LYS A 130 -23.11 3.78 2.77
C LYS A 130 -21.73 3.33 2.30
N TYR A 131 -20.96 2.70 3.17
CA TYR A 131 -19.54 2.40 2.94
C TYR A 131 -19.27 0.92 2.72
N LYS A 132 -20.31 0.08 2.59
CA LYS A 132 -20.15 -1.32 2.18
C LYS A 132 -19.45 -1.35 0.82
N ARG A 133 -18.36 -2.13 0.71
CA ARG A 133 -17.59 -2.24 -0.54
C ARG A 133 -18.41 -2.81 -1.69
N TRP A 134 -19.37 -3.69 -1.37
CA TRP A 134 -20.39 -4.18 -2.28
C TRP A 134 -21.73 -4.32 -1.52
N PRO A 135 -22.89 -4.29 -2.21
CA PRO A 135 -24.20 -4.30 -1.55
C PRO A 135 -24.42 -5.49 -0.60
N THR A 136 -23.88 -6.65 -0.95
CA THR A 136 -23.96 -7.89 -0.15
C THR A 136 -22.83 -8.04 0.88
N SER A 137 -21.97 -7.03 1.06
CA SER A 137 -20.86 -7.12 2.01
C SER A 137 -21.37 -6.86 3.41
N ASP A 138 -21.09 -7.77 4.34
CA ASP A 138 -21.35 -7.53 5.75
C ASP A 138 -20.09 -7.16 6.53
N THR A 139 -18.91 -7.35 5.93
CA THR A 139 -17.64 -7.16 6.63
C THR A 139 -16.63 -6.26 5.92
N HIS A 140 -16.77 -5.97 4.63
CA HIS A 140 -15.78 -5.18 3.90
C HIS A 140 -16.33 -3.78 3.63
N PHE A 141 -15.59 -2.78 4.11
CA PHE A 141 -15.96 -1.38 4.00
C PHE A 141 -14.87 -0.60 3.26
N LEU A 142 -15.30 0.37 2.46
CA LEU A 142 -14.43 1.24 1.66
C LEU A 142 -14.88 2.70 1.83
N ILE A 143 -13.95 3.57 2.19
CA ILE A 143 -14.19 5.01 2.29
C ILE A 143 -12.95 5.77 1.81
N THR A 144 -13.15 6.92 1.17
CA THR A 144 -12.07 7.85 0.84
C THR A 144 -12.15 9.07 1.74
N LEU A 145 -11.06 9.37 2.47
CA LEU A 145 -10.92 10.57 3.29
C LEU A 145 -9.56 11.20 3.00
N ASN A 146 -9.50 12.53 2.86
CA ASN A 146 -8.24 13.27 2.65
C ASN A 146 -7.37 12.71 1.49
N ASN A 147 -8.00 12.32 0.38
CA ASN A 147 -7.36 11.68 -0.79
C ASN A 147 -6.69 10.33 -0.51
N THR A 148 -7.06 9.67 0.59
CA THR A 148 -6.60 8.34 0.95
C THR A 148 -7.79 7.37 0.95
N ILE A 149 -7.62 6.23 0.31
CA ILE A 149 -8.58 5.14 0.27
C ILE A 149 -8.35 4.24 1.48
N PHE A 150 -9.41 3.96 2.22
CA PHE A 150 -9.39 3.09 3.40
C PHE A 150 -10.24 1.85 3.14
N SER A 151 -9.63 0.67 3.22
CA SER A 151 -10.32 -0.62 3.15
C SER A 151 -10.29 -1.29 4.52
N LEU A 152 -11.42 -1.32 5.22
CA LEU A 152 -11.52 -1.86 6.59
C LEU A 152 -12.36 -3.14 6.59
N ILE A 153 -11.80 -4.22 7.14
CA ILE A 153 -12.56 -5.44 7.44
C ILE A 153 -13.10 -5.36 8.88
N LEU A 154 -14.41 -5.17 9.01
CA LEU A 154 -15.13 -4.96 10.27
C LEU A 154 -16.19 -6.04 10.48
N GLU A 155 -16.16 -6.70 11.62
CA GLU A 155 -17.23 -7.61 12.05
C GLU A 155 -18.31 -6.85 12.84
N SER A 156 -19.48 -7.46 13.01
CA SER A 156 -20.59 -6.86 13.76
C SER A 156 -20.20 -6.34 15.15
N ASN A 157 -19.27 -7.03 15.84
CA ASN A 157 -18.80 -6.62 17.16
C ASN A 157 -17.91 -5.38 17.13
N ASP A 158 -17.26 -5.06 16.01
CA ASP A 158 -16.41 -3.88 15.90
C ASP A 158 -17.22 -2.59 16.03
N PHE A 159 -18.47 -2.60 15.60
CA PHE A 159 -19.38 -1.47 15.76
C PHE A 159 -19.71 -1.15 17.22
N ASN A 160 -19.38 -2.03 18.18
CA ASN A 160 -19.50 -1.74 19.61
C ASN A 160 -18.27 -1.02 20.17
N LEU A 161 -17.13 -1.03 19.47
CA LEU A 161 -15.89 -0.41 19.94
C LEU A 161 -15.95 1.12 19.80
N THR A 162 -15.37 1.84 20.77
CA THR A 162 -15.00 3.25 20.57
C THR A 162 -13.86 3.33 19.54
N GLN A 163 -13.67 4.51 18.95
CA GLN A 163 -12.53 4.75 18.04
C GLN A 163 -11.19 4.38 18.70
N ASN A 164 -10.97 4.81 19.94
CA ASN A 164 -9.75 4.51 20.70
C ASN A 164 -9.56 3.01 20.94
N GLN A 165 -10.64 2.27 21.22
CA GLN A 165 -10.57 0.82 21.38
C GLN A 165 -10.25 0.10 20.07
N TYR A 166 -10.78 0.57 18.95
CA TYR A 166 -10.49 0.00 17.63
C TYR A 166 -9.03 0.24 17.24
N VAL A 167 -8.54 1.48 17.34
CA VAL A 167 -7.16 1.80 16.94
C VAL A 167 -6.10 1.17 17.85
N ALA A 168 -6.45 0.84 19.10
CA ALA A 168 -5.59 0.11 20.01
C ALA A 168 -5.36 -1.36 19.60
N GLN A 169 -6.16 -1.91 18.68
CA GLN A 169 -6.01 -3.26 18.14
C GLN A 169 -5.15 -3.31 16.86
N LEU A 170 -4.72 -2.15 16.36
CA LEU A 170 -3.92 -2.05 15.13
C LEU A 170 -2.47 -2.41 15.44
N GLU A 171 -2.01 -3.46 14.78
CA GLU A 171 -0.64 -3.94 14.75
C GLU A 171 -0.03 -3.65 13.37
N ARG A 172 1.28 -3.44 13.35
CA ARG A 172 2.03 -3.23 12.11
C ARG A 172 2.60 -4.56 11.63
N GLU A 173 2.43 -4.86 10.35
CA GLU A 173 3.17 -5.93 9.65
C GLU A 173 3.86 -5.30 8.43
N PHE A 174 5.10 -4.82 8.62
CA PHE A 174 6.05 -4.48 7.54
C PHE A 174 7.45 -4.35 8.11
#